data_AF-A0A925DLC4-F1
#
_entry.id   AF-A0A925DLC4-F1
#
_cell.length_a   1.000
_cell.length_b   1.000
_cell.length_c   1.000
_cell.angle_alpha   90.00
_cell.angle_beta   90.00
_cell.angle_gamma   90.00
#
_symmetry.space_group_name_H-M   'P 1'
#
loop_
_entity.id
_entity.type
_entity.pdbx_description
1 polymer ?
#
loop_
_entity_poly.entity_id
_entity_poly.type
_entity_poly.pdbx_seq_one_letter_code
_entity_poly.pdbx_strand_id
1 'polypeptide(L)'
;MKKIFAIALLVVLCFSFSGKKYSITFPGHLSKTIVARLADKDSICYYQCYCAISGTPPTYLPVDSVKKRKMKTGMVTVTDKFVLNKNGNVYRLRHFQSSLYDYPNKKFAYLKLKEKAYWNFTLSKDTTLSELSVFKLAALELKLRPLTETYFQVLSDNYPQVILNSKKTSEQRLVEGNYLIRKELPELGFK
;
A
#
# COMPACT_ATOMS: atom_id res chain seq x y z
N MET A 1 -52.07 -5.43 27.91
CA MET A 1 -51.78 -4.60 26.70
C MET A 1 -50.51 -3.75 26.81
N LYS A 2 -50.21 -3.10 27.95
CA LYS A 2 -48.99 -2.26 28.13
C LYS A 2 -47.64 -2.97 27.87
N LYS A 3 -47.55 -4.27 28.17
CA LYS A 3 -46.30 -5.08 27.98
C LYS A 3 -45.96 -5.36 26.51
N ILE A 4 -46.96 -5.44 25.63
CA ILE A 4 -46.76 -5.71 24.19
C ILE A 4 -46.18 -4.45 23.50
N PHE A 5 -46.60 -3.27 23.94
CA PHE A 5 -46.11 -1.99 23.43
C PHE A 5 -44.62 -1.76 23.76
N ALA A 6 -44.18 -2.17 24.95
CA ALA A 6 -42.78 -2.05 25.35
C ALA A 6 -41.84 -2.95 24.52
N ILE A 7 -42.30 -4.15 24.14
CA ILE A 7 -41.52 -5.08 23.32
C ILE A 7 -41.43 -4.58 21.87
N ALA A 8 -42.53 -4.05 21.32
CA ALA A 8 -42.51 -3.45 19.99
C ALA A 8 -41.57 -2.23 19.90
N LEU A 9 -41.55 -1.39 20.93
CA LEU A 9 -40.66 -0.22 20.99
C LEU A 9 -39.17 -0.63 21.06
N LEU A 10 -38.84 -1.68 21.82
CA LEU A 10 -37.47 -2.20 21.93
C LEU A 10 -36.98 -2.76 20.58
N VAL A 11 -37.82 -3.49 19.85
CA VAL A 11 -37.47 -4.06 18.54
C VAL A 11 -37.23 -2.94 17.51
N VAL A 12 -38.05 -1.88 17.49
CA VAL A 12 -37.86 -0.73 16.58
C VAL A 12 -36.58 0.05 16.90
N LEU A 13 -36.22 0.18 18.18
CA LEU A 13 -34.97 0.82 18.60
C LEU A 13 -33.74 -0.01 18.22
N CYS A 14 -33.80 -1.34 18.28
CA CYS A 14 -32.71 -2.21 17.86
C CYS A 14 -32.46 -2.22 16.34
N PHE A 15 -33.49 -2.02 15.52
CA PHE A 15 -33.33 -1.99 14.04
C PHE A 15 -32.84 -0.64 13.48
N SER A 16 -32.83 0.42 14.30
CA SER A 16 -32.38 1.75 13.86
C SER A 16 -30.85 1.94 13.87
N PHE A 17 -30.09 0.93 14.35
CA PHE A 17 -28.62 0.92 14.28
C PHE A 17 -28.09 0.40 12.93
N SER A 18 -28.74 0.77 11.82
CA SER A 18 -28.10 0.70 10.51
C SER A 18 -27.07 1.82 10.44
N GLY A 19 -25.84 1.53 10.88
CA GLY A 19 -24.71 2.45 10.84
C GLY A 19 -24.63 3.13 9.47
N LYS A 20 -24.73 4.46 9.46
CA LYS A 20 -24.60 5.26 8.23
C LYS A 20 -23.32 4.81 7.52
N LYS A 21 -23.46 4.30 6.30
CA LYS A 21 -22.33 4.02 5.41
C LYS A 21 -21.71 5.38 5.05
N TYR A 22 -20.81 5.89 5.87
CA TYR A 22 -20.07 7.12 5.59
C TYR A 22 -19.30 6.91 4.29
N SER A 23 -19.69 7.60 3.23
CA SER A 23 -18.99 7.58 1.94
C SER A 23 -17.90 8.63 1.98
N ILE A 24 -16.64 8.19 1.88
CA ILE A 24 -15.50 9.09 1.73
C ILE A 24 -15.72 9.92 0.46
N THR A 25 -15.77 11.24 0.62
CA THR A 25 -15.95 12.18 -0.49
C THR A 25 -14.63 12.87 -0.75
N PHE A 26 -14.01 12.61 -1.90
CA PHE A 26 -12.70 13.17 -2.21
C PHE A 26 -12.81 14.66 -2.57
N PRO A 27 -11.91 15.51 -2.03
CA PRO A 27 -11.74 16.88 -2.51
C PRO A 27 -11.48 16.92 -4.02
N GLY A 28 -11.92 17.98 -4.69
CA GLY A 28 -11.86 18.10 -6.16
C GLY A 28 -10.46 17.86 -6.75
N HIS A 29 -9.40 18.31 -6.08
CA HIS A 29 -8.02 18.09 -6.51
C HIS A 29 -7.56 16.61 -6.40
N LEU A 30 -8.12 15.83 -5.47
CA LEU A 30 -7.81 14.40 -5.30
C LEU A 30 -8.70 13.48 -6.13
N SER A 31 -9.83 13.97 -6.66
CA SER A 31 -10.81 13.18 -7.41
C SER A 31 -10.23 12.46 -8.65
N LYS A 32 -9.14 12.99 -9.21
CA LYS A 32 -8.47 12.44 -10.41
C LYS A 32 -7.50 11.29 -10.10
N THR A 33 -7.22 11.02 -8.83
CA THR A 33 -6.31 9.95 -8.41
C THR A 33 -6.89 8.58 -8.73
N ILE A 34 -6.05 7.55 -8.81
CA ILE A 34 -6.48 6.16 -8.95
C ILE A 34 -7.14 5.71 -7.65
N VAL A 35 -6.62 6.11 -6.47
CA VAL A 35 -7.27 5.88 -5.17
C VAL A 35 -8.73 6.35 -5.18
N ALA A 36 -9.00 7.59 -5.61
CA ALA A 36 -10.35 8.14 -5.63
C ALA A 36 -11.27 7.43 -6.62
N ARG A 37 -10.72 6.98 -7.75
CA ARG A 37 -11.45 6.28 -8.82
C ARG A 37 -11.56 4.77 -8.60
N LEU A 38 -11.03 4.24 -7.50
CA LEU A 38 -11.07 2.82 -7.20
C LEU A 38 -12.53 2.37 -7.04
N ALA A 39 -12.94 1.38 -7.82
CA ALA A 39 -14.29 0.83 -7.77
C ALA A 39 -14.49 -0.04 -6.51
N ASP A 40 -15.75 -0.27 -6.14
CA ASP A 40 -16.05 -1.22 -5.07
C ASP A 40 -15.54 -2.63 -5.44
N LYS A 41 -14.97 -3.33 -4.45
CA LYS A 41 -14.31 -4.64 -4.56
C LYS A 41 -13.10 -4.67 -5.51
N ASP A 42 -12.55 -3.51 -5.84
CA ASP A 42 -11.33 -3.39 -6.65
C ASP A 42 -10.09 -3.18 -5.75
N SER A 43 -8.91 -3.26 -6.37
CA SER A 43 -7.65 -3.05 -5.68
C SER A 43 -6.61 -2.34 -6.54
N ILE A 44 -5.71 -1.64 -5.87
CA ILE A 44 -4.49 -1.12 -6.46
C ILE A 44 -3.28 -1.64 -5.69
N CYS A 45 -2.28 -2.10 -6.42
CA CYS A 45 -1.00 -2.53 -5.89
C CYS A 45 0.05 -1.44 -6.17
N TYR A 46 0.80 -1.07 -5.12
CA TYR A 46 1.98 -0.22 -5.20
C TYR A 46 3.21 -1.08 -4.94
N TYR A 47 4.17 -1.10 -5.85
CA TYR A 47 5.48 -1.68 -5.61
C TYR A 47 6.50 -0.57 -5.41
N GLN A 48 7.19 -0.55 -4.27
CA GLN A 48 8.27 0.39 -4.00
C GLN A 48 9.56 -0.38 -3.80
N CYS A 49 10.64 0.02 -4.47
CA CYS A 49 11.95 -0.56 -4.21
C CYS A 49 12.99 0.49 -3.86
N TYR A 50 13.94 0.10 -3.03
CA TYR A 50 15.03 0.95 -2.56
C TYR A 50 16.24 0.12 -2.18
N CYS A 51 17.40 0.78 -2.13
CA CYS A 51 18.64 0.23 -1.62
C CYS A 51 18.74 0.46 -0.11
N ALA A 52 19.17 -0.54 0.65
CA ALA A 52 19.41 -0.48 2.09
C ALA A 52 20.76 -1.13 2.44
N ILE A 53 21.35 -0.76 3.57
CA ILE A 53 22.59 -1.37 4.06
C ILE A 53 22.25 -2.69 4.79
N SER A 54 22.89 -3.78 4.37
CA SER A 54 22.83 -5.11 5.00
C SER A 54 23.39 -5.02 6.42
N GLY A 55 22.59 -5.37 7.43
CA GLY A 55 23.01 -5.42 8.84
C GLY A 55 22.54 -4.25 9.71
N THR A 56 22.04 -3.16 9.10
CA THR A 56 21.14 -2.24 9.81
C THR A 56 19.75 -2.87 9.70
N PRO A 57 19.09 -3.29 10.80
CA PRO A 57 17.70 -3.70 10.69
C PRO A 57 16.93 -2.49 10.12
N PRO A 58 16.30 -2.59 8.94
CA PRO A 58 15.18 -1.72 8.66
C PRO A 58 14.29 -1.79 9.90
N THR A 59 13.97 -0.65 10.49
CA THR A 59 13.44 -0.48 11.86
C THR A 59 12.14 -1.25 12.18
N TYR A 60 11.66 -2.06 11.23
CA TYR A 60 10.39 -2.79 11.23
C TYR A 60 10.47 -4.18 10.54
N LEU A 61 11.66 -4.81 10.41
CA LEU A 61 11.71 -6.18 9.90
C LEU A 61 11.12 -7.17 10.92
N PRO A 62 10.20 -8.05 10.51
CA PRO A 62 9.95 -9.28 11.23
C PRO A 62 11.22 -10.14 11.19
N VAL A 63 11.75 -10.45 12.37
CA VAL A 63 12.99 -11.22 12.60
C VAL A 63 13.01 -12.55 11.83
N ASP A 64 11.84 -13.11 11.51
CA ASP A 64 11.68 -14.42 10.89
C ASP A 64 11.80 -14.42 9.34
N SER A 65 11.78 -13.24 8.71
CA SER A 65 11.92 -13.14 7.23
C SER A 65 13.38 -13.20 6.77
N VAL A 66 14.31 -13.06 7.71
CA VAL A 66 15.75 -13.13 7.46
C VAL A 66 16.16 -14.59 7.62
N LYS A 67 16.01 -15.40 6.55
CA LYS A 67 16.83 -16.61 6.45
C LYS A 67 18.26 -16.17 6.68
N LYS A 68 18.92 -16.73 7.71
CA LYS A 68 20.31 -16.47 8.12
C LYS A 68 21.30 -16.79 6.99
N ARG A 69 21.26 -16.04 5.88
CA ARG A 69 22.45 -15.86 5.04
C ARG A 69 23.39 -15.06 5.90
N LYS A 70 24.60 -15.57 6.13
CA LYS A 70 25.70 -14.83 6.74
C LYS A 70 25.74 -13.45 6.07
N MET A 71 25.23 -12.42 6.73
CA MET A 71 25.12 -11.09 6.15
C MET A 71 26.54 -10.54 6.10
N LYS A 72 27.20 -10.67 4.93
CA LYS A 72 28.33 -9.81 4.63
C LYS A 72 27.78 -8.38 4.62
N THR A 73 28.49 -7.48 5.28
CA THR A 73 28.28 -6.03 5.16
C THR A 73 28.28 -5.67 3.68
N GLY A 74 27.19 -5.06 3.19
CA GLY A 74 26.98 -4.80 1.77
C GLY A 74 25.65 -4.10 1.50
N MET A 75 25.44 -3.57 0.30
CA MET A 75 24.15 -2.99 -0.10
C MET A 75 23.18 -4.08 -0.55
N VAL A 76 21.91 -3.95 -0.21
CA VAL A 76 20.83 -4.88 -0.57
C VAL A 76 19.64 -4.12 -1.15
N THR A 77 18.94 -4.73 -2.09
CA THR A 77 17.68 -4.20 -2.59
C THR A 77 16.50 -4.77 -1.81
N VAL A 78 15.62 -3.89 -1.32
CA VAL A 78 14.35 -4.24 -0.69
C VAL A 78 13.20 -3.88 -1.63
N THR A 79 12.14 -4.68 -1.61
CA THR A 79 10.88 -4.40 -2.32
C THR A 79 9.72 -4.47 -1.34
N ASP A 80 9.01 -3.35 -1.18
CA ASP A 80 7.72 -3.26 -0.52
C ASP A 80 6.60 -3.38 -1.55
N LYS A 81 5.53 -4.07 -1.16
CA LYS A 81 4.29 -4.19 -1.90
C LYS A 81 3.15 -3.73 -1.00
N PHE A 82 2.41 -2.71 -1.43
CA PHE A 82 1.21 -2.25 -0.74
C PHE A 82 -0.01 -2.60 -1.60
N VAL A 83 -0.99 -3.28 -1.03
CA VAL A 83 -2.25 -3.62 -1.70
C VAL A 83 -3.37 -2.87 -1.01
N LEU A 84 -3.90 -1.85 -1.67
CA LEU A 84 -5.06 -1.11 -1.23
C LEU A 84 -6.32 -1.73 -1.82
N ASN A 85 -7.19 -2.26 -0.98
CA ASN A 85 -8.48 -2.82 -1.35
C ASN A 85 -9.59 -1.87 -0.93
N LYS A 86 -10.60 -1.68 -1.79
CA LYS A 86 -11.83 -0.95 -1.43
C LYS A 86 -13.00 -1.93 -1.33
N ASN A 87 -13.67 -1.93 -0.18
CA ASN A 87 -14.91 -2.69 0.05
C ASN A 87 -15.95 -1.73 0.64
N GLY A 88 -16.94 -1.36 -0.16
CA GLY A 88 -17.85 -0.26 0.10
C GLY A 88 -17.06 1.04 0.29
N ASN A 89 -17.17 1.60 1.50
CA ASN A 89 -16.48 2.82 1.89
C ASN A 89 -15.21 2.57 2.73
N VAL A 90 -14.86 1.30 2.91
CA VAL A 90 -13.71 0.89 3.72
C VAL A 90 -12.53 0.66 2.80
N TYR A 91 -11.42 1.34 3.09
CA TYR A 91 -10.14 1.12 2.44
C TYR A 91 -9.24 0.32 3.37
N ARG A 92 -8.74 -0.82 2.90
CA ARG A 92 -7.84 -1.70 3.64
C ARG A 92 -6.51 -1.76 2.93
N LEU A 93 -5.42 -1.49 3.65
CA LEU A 93 -4.07 -1.51 3.12
C LEU A 93 -3.30 -2.68 3.71
N ARG A 94 -2.85 -3.59 2.83
CA ARG A 94 -1.95 -4.69 3.18
C ARG A 94 -0.55 -4.37 2.71
N HIS A 95 0.41 -4.40 3.63
CA HIS A 95 1.82 -4.21 3.34
C HIS A 95 2.54 -5.55 3.39
N PHE A 96 3.18 -5.89 2.30
CA PHE A 96 4.04 -7.05 2.14
C PHE A 96 5.46 -6.59 1.86
N GLN A 97 6.42 -7.39 2.29
CA GLN A 97 7.82 -7.13 2.02
C GLN A 97 8.48 -8.37 1.45
N SER A 98 9.30 -8.19 0.42
CA SER A 98 10.11 -9.23 -0.21
C SER A 98 11.51 -9.23 0.40
N SER A 99 12.13 -10.41 0.50
CA SER A 99 13.48 -10.60 1.08
C SER A 99 14.56 -9.69 0.47
N LEU A 100 15.66 -9.49 1.21
CA LEU A 100 16.84 -8.74 0.78
C LEU A 100 17.60 -9.52 -0.31
N TYR A 101 17.91 -8.87 -1.44
CA TYR A 101 18.73 -9.44 -2.51
C TYR A 101 19.99 -8.62 -2.74
N ASP A 102 21.03 -9.26 -3.29
CA ASP A 102 22.28 -8.62 -3.66
C ASP A 102 22.01 -7.46 -4.66
N TYR A 103 22.65 -6.32 -4.41
CA TYR A 103 22.57 -5.12 -5.23
C TYR A 103 23.63 -5.14 -6.35
N PRO A 104 23.36 -4.60 -7.57
CA PRO A 104 22.11 -4.03 -8.04
C PRO A 104 21.14 -5.09 -8.58
N ASN A 105 19.84 -4.84 -8.42
CA ASN A 105 18.80 -5.80 -8.75
C ASN A 105 17.88 -5.27 -9.87
N LYS A 106 17.71 -6.03 -10.95
CA LYS A 106 16.98 -5.67 -12.19
C LYS A 106 15.61 -6.38 -12.31
N LYS A 107 14.86 -6.47 -11.21
CA LYS A 107 13.71 -7.39 -11.09
C LYS A 107 12.45 -7.05 -11.88
N PHE A 108 12.27 -5.81 -12.32
CA PHE A 108 11.04 -5.38 -12.99
C PHE A 108 11.36 -4.99 -14.42
N ALA A 109 11.35 -5.98 -15.30
CA ALA A 109 11.31 -5.75 -16.74
C ALA A 109 9.83 -5.61 -17.14
N TYR A 110 9.50 -4.49 -17.80
CA TYR A 110 8.21 -4.22 -18.44
C TYR A 110 7.01 -3.87 -17.53
N LEU A 111 6.10 -3.06 -18.07
CA LEU A 111 4.73 -2.72 -17.57
C LEU A 111 3.78 -3.94 -17.44
N LYS A 112 4.32 -5.16 -17.45
CA LYS A 112 3.62 -6.44 -17.26
C LYS A 112 4.19 -7.05 -16.00
N LEU A 113 3.92 -6.41 -14.87
CA LEU A 113 4.38 -6.87 -13.57
C LEU A 113 3.66 -8.17 -13.23
N LYS A 114 4.23 -9.30 -13.67
CA LYS A 114 3.85 -10.63 -13.21
C LYS A 114 4.75 -10.95 -12.04
N GLU A 115 4.19 -10.85 -10.83
CA GLU A 115 4.86 -11.26 -9.61
C GLU A 115 5.49 -12.65 -9.83
N LYS A 116 6.79 -12.74 -9.59
CA LYS A 116 7.51 -14.00 -9.72
C LYS A 116 7.47 -14.71 -8.38
N ALA A 117 7.29 -16.03 -8.39
CA ALA A 117 7.26 -16.84 -7.18
C ALA A 117 8.48 -16.61 -6.28
N TYR A 118 9.66 -16.40 -6.89
CA TYR A 118 10.90 -16.17 -6.15
C TYR A 118 10.97 -14.82 -5.42
N TRP A 119 10.00 -13.91 -5.55
CA TRP A 119 10.00 -12.64 -4.81
C TRP A 119 9.72 -12.84 -3.32
N ASN A 120 9.00 -13.90 -2.94
CA ASN A 120 8.76 -14.30 -1.55
C ASN A 120 8.26 -13.14 -0.68
N PHE A 121 7.12 -12.56 -1.06
CA PHE A 121 6.47 -11.53 -0.25
C PHE A 121 5.87 -12.12 1.03
N THR A 122 6.30 -11.59 2.17
CA THR A 122 5.70 -11.89 3.47
C THR A 122 4.79 -10.75 3.87
N LEU A 123 3.58 -11.05 4.35
CA LEU A 123 2.69 -10.04 4.90
C LEU A 123 3.33 -9.47 6.17
N SER A 124 3.65 -8.18 6.15
CA SER A 124 4.18 -7.47 7.30
C SER A 124 3.05 -6.89 8.13
N LYS A 125 2.06 -6.26 7.48
CA LYS A 125 0.97 -5.58 8.17
C LYS A 125 -0.31 -5.51 7.34
N ASP A 126 -1.44 -5.44 8.03
CA ASP A 126 -2.76 -5.33 7.44
C ASP A 126 -3.61 -4.39 8.30
N THR A 127 -4.09 -3.29 7.72
CA THR A 127 -4.85 -2.28 8.46
C THR A 127 -5.98 -1.67 7.64
N THR A 128 -7.02 -1.23 8.34
CA THR A 128 -8.05 -0.37 7.77
C THR A 128 -7.61 1.08 7.88
N LEU A 129 -7.68 1.82 6.78
CA LEU A 129 -7.27 3.22 6.73
C LEU A 129 -8.37 4.14 7.22
N SER A 130 -7.98 5.18 7.94
CA SER A 130 -8.84 6.34 8.20
C SER A 130 -9.03 7.17 6.94
N GLU A 131 -10.07 8.00 6.89
CA GLU A 131 -10.32 8.91 5.76
C GLU A 131 -9.11 9.80 5.47
N LEU A 132 -8.50 10.39 6.51
CA LEU A 132 -7.28 11.18 6.38
C LEU A 132 -6.14 10.38 5.74
N SER A 133 -5.98 9.11 6.12
CA SER A 133 -4.95 8.23 5.57
C SER A 133 -5.20 7.92 4.08
N VAL A 134 -6.46 7.74 3.70
CA VAL A 134 -6.87 7.56 2.30
C VAL A 134 -6.55 8.82 1.49
N PHE A 135 -6.82 10.01 2.02
CA PHE A 135 -6.47 11.27 1.36
C PHE A 135 -4.96 11.47 1.23
N LYS A 136 -4.17 11.09 2.24
CA LYS A 136 -2.70 11.12 2.14
C LYS A 136 -2.20 10.22 1.01
N LEU A 137 -2.70 8.98 0.91
CA LEU A 137 -2.34 8.09 -0.20
C LEU A 137 -2.73 8.67 -1.57
N ALA A 138 -3.93 9.24 -1.68
CA ALA A 138 -4.37 9.91 -2.91
C ALA A 138 -3.46 11.11 -3.25
N ALA A 139 -3.08 11.92 -2.25
CA ALA A 139 -2.19 13.06 -2.44
C ALA A 139 -0.78 12.64 -2.87
N LEU A 140 -0.27 11.51 -2.35
CA LEU A 140 1.01 10.95 -2.78
C LEU A 140 1.02 10.64 -4.28
N GLU A 141 -0.07 10.09 -4.83
CA GLU A 141 -0.16 9.80 -6.27
C GLU A 141 0.04 11.04 -7.16
N LEU A 142 -0.39 12.22 -6.70
CA LEU A 142 -0.23 13.49 -7.41
C LEU A 142 1.21 14.01 -7.41
N LYS A 143 2.05 13.49 -6.52
CA LYS A 143 3.50 13.79 -6.45
C LYS A 143 4.35 12.82 -7.25
N LEU A 144 3.74 11.79 -7.85
CA LEU A 144 4.45 10.81 -8.64
C LEU A 144 4.52 11.26 -10.11
N ARG A 145 5.73 11.29 -10.67
CA ARG A 145 5.96 11.66 -12.08
C ARG A 145 5.91 10.40 -12.96
N PRO A 146 5.16 10.37 -14.07
CA PRO A 146 5.16 9.21 -14.97
C PRO A 146 6.56 8.94 -15.53
N LEU A 147 6.95 7.67 -15.56
CA LEU A 147 8.18 7.21 -16.20
C LEU A 147 7.82 6.50 -17.51
N THR A 148 8.58 6.81 -18.56
CA THR A 148 8.48 6.15 -19.87
C THR A 148 9.51 5.04 -20.06
N GLU A 149 10.43 4.88 -19.11
CA GLU A 149 11.55 3.92 -19.22
C GLU A 149 11.13 2.48 -18.92
N THR A 150 11.77 1.54 -19.63
CA THR A 150 11.38 0.13 -19.74
C THR A 150 12.00 -0.80 -18.70
N TYR A 151 13.03 -0.35 -17.98
CA TYR A 151 13.78 -1.15 -17.02
C TYR A 151 13.84 -0.49 -15.65
N PHE A 152 13.35 -1.20 -14.64
CA PHE A 152 13.49 -0.79 -13.25
C PHE A 152 14.84 -1.25 -12.71
N GLN A 153 15.82 -0.35 -12.68
CA GLN A 153 17.10 -0.59 -12.03
C GLN A 153 17.14 0.16 -10.70
N VAL A 154 17.21 -0.58 -9.60
CA VAL A 154 17.47 0.01 -8.29
C VAL A 154 18.96 0.30 -8.19
N LEU A 155 19.31 1.59 -8.27
CA LEU A 155 20.65 2.09 -7.98
C LEU A 155 20.66 2.82 -6.63
N SER A 156 21.85 3.14 -6.11
CA SER A 156 22.02 3.84 -4.83
C SER A 156 21.69 5.33 -4.94
N ASP A 157 21.81 5.86 -6.15
CA ASP A 157 21.57 7.23 -6.58
C ASP A 157 20.21 7.41 -7.30
N ASN A 158 19.50 6.32 -7.59
CA ASN A 158 18.19 6.40 -8.21
C ASN A 158 17.10 6.70 -7.18
N TYR A 159 16.20 7.62 -7.54
CA TYR A 159 14.98 7.84 -6.78
C TYR A 159 14.15 6.56 -6.68
N PRO A 160 13.46 6.33 -5.55
CA PRO A 160 12.49 5.25 -5.45
C PRO A 160 11.46 5.38 -6.57
N GLN A 161 11.08 4.27 -7.17
CA GLN A 161 10.01 4.26 -8.16
C GLN A 161 8.87 3.38 -7.68
N VAL A 162 7.65 3.78 -8.06
CA VAL A 162 6.39 3.15 -7.71
C VAL A 162 5.80 2.54 -8.96
N ILE A 163 5.43 1.27 -8.89
CA ILE A 163 4.60 0.64 -9.93
C ILE A 163 3.18 0.54 -9.38
N LEU A 164 2.26 1.16 -10.09
CA LEU A 164 0.82 1.19 -9.81
C LEU A 164 0.14 0.16 -10.70
N ASN A 165 -0.48 -0.85 -10.10
CA ASN A 165 -1.21 -1.86 -10.85
C ASN A 165 -2.65 -1.97 -10.33
N SER A 166 -3.61 -1.63 -11.18
CA SER A 166 -5.04 -1.80 -10.99
C SER A 166 -5.62 -2.61 -12.15
N LYS A 167 -6.91 -2.97 -12.07
CA LYS A 167 -7.58 -3.74 -13.13
C LYS A 167 -7.47 -3.11 -14.53
N LYS A 168 -7.39 -1.78 -14.63
CA LYS A 168 -7.38 -1.03 -15.90
C LYS A 168 -6.09 -0.26 -16.16
N THR A 169 -5.17 -0.21 -15.20
CA THR A 169 -4.02 0.68 -15.25
C THR A 169 -2.78 -0.05 -14.74
N SER A 170 -1.74 -0.12 -15.55
CA SER A 170 -0.40 -0.51 -15.12
C SER A 170 0.54 0.62 -15.51
N GLU A 171 0.99 1.37 -14.52
CA GLU A 171 1.81 2.57 -14.72
C GLU A 171 3.03 2.53 -13.80
N GLN A 172 4.16 2.99 -14.32
CA GLN A 172 5.36 3.21 -13.54
C GLN A 172 5.55 4.71 -13.33
N ARG A 173 5.84 5.09 -12.08
CA ARG A 173 6.05 6.48 -11.72
C ARG A 173 7.28 6.64 -10.83
N LEU A 174 8.02 7.73 -11.01
CA LEU A 174 9.10 8.15 -10.15
C LEU A 174 8.52 8.79 -8.89
N VAL A 175 9.07 8.46 -7.73
CA VAL A 175 8.82 9.22 -6.49
C VAL A 175 9.79 10.39 -6.48
N GLU A 176 9.29 11.60 -6.69
CA GLU A 176 10.12 12.79 -6.49
C GLU A 176 10.28 13.07 -5.00
N GLY A 177 11.49 13.43 -4.55
CA GLY A 177 11.76 13.72 -3.15
C GLY A 177 11.67 12.51 -2.20
N ASN A 178 11.14 12.73 -0.99
CA ASN A 178 11.10 11.74 0.09
C ASN A 178 9.70 11.12 0.31
N TYR A 179 8.78 11.23 -0.65
CA TYR A 179 7.37 10.84 -0.55
C TYR A 179 7.14 9.33 -0.73
N LEU A 180 7.76 8.53 0.15
CA LEU A 180 7.60 7.08 0.19
C LEU A 180 6.37 6.70 1.00
N ILE A 181 5.47 5.88 0.45
CA ILE A 181 4.36 5.26 1.21
C ILE A 181 4.88 4.60 2.48
N ARG A 182 6.05 3.97 2.40
CA ARG A 182 6.76 3.39 3.54
C ARG A 182 7.05 4.39 4.69
N LYS A 183 7.40 5.63 4.39
CA LYS A 183 7.71 6.65 5.41
C LYS A 183 6.45 7.19 6.09
N GLU A 184 5.33 7.17 5.37
CA GLU A 184 4.03 7.56 5.88
C GLU A 184 3.36 6.46 6.72
N LEU A 185 3.93 5.25 6.77
CA LEU A 185 3.37 4.11 7.49
C LEU A 185 2.94 4.46 8.93
N PRO A 186 3.77 5.11 9.78
CA PRO A 186 3.36 5.50 11.13
C PRO A 186 2.08 6.35 11.15
N GLU A 187 1.96 7.28 10.21
CA GLU A 187 0.81 8.18 10.08
C GLU A 187 -0.41 7.54 9.43
N LEU A 188 -0.23 6.44 8.69
CA LEU A 188 -1.28 5.58 8.15
C LEU A 188 -1.80 4.56 9.19
N GLY A 189 -1.40 4.69 10.46
CA GLY A 189 -1.76 3.80 11.56
C GLY A 189 -0.82 2.60 11.72
N PHE A 190 0.32 2.59 11.04
CA PHE A 190 1.29 1.52 11.14
C PHE A 190 2.35 1.87 12.22
N LYS A 191 2.00 1.68 13.50
CA LYS A 191 3.00 1.61 14.58
C LYS A 191 3.96 0.44 14.43
#